data_AF-A0A962QHX2-F1
#
_entry.id   AF-A0A962QHX2-F1
#
_cell.length_a   1.000
_cell.length_b   1.000
_cell.length_c   1.000
_cell.angle_alpha   90.00
_cell.angle_beta   90.00
_cell.angle_gamma   90.00
#
_symmetry.space_group_name_H-M   'P 1'
#
loop_
_entity.id
_entity.type
_entity.pdbx_description
1 polymer ?
#
loop_
_entity_poly.entity_id
_entity_poly.type
_entity_poly.pdbx_seq_one_letter_code
_entity_poly.pdbx_strand_id
1 'polypeptide(L)'
;MLLAALTAFAPLSIDMYLPSLPTLVQVFATDTGRVQLTLSAFLIGFGIGHLIYGPLSDRYGRRLPLLVGVLLYVLASGWCALSENIEVMIALRFLQGMTACAGPVIVRAMIRDRFNPEQGAQMLSLVFMVMTLAPLLAPLLGGWILI
;
A
#
# COMPACT_ATOMS: atom_id res chain seq x y z
N MET A 1 13.90 -9.62 1.80
CA MET A 1 13.56 -9.21 0.42
C MET A 1 12.06 -9.37 0.16
N LEU A 2 11.47 -10.57 0.21
CA LEU A 2 10.01 -10.77 0.00
C LEU A 2 9.14 -9.95 0.96
N LEU A 3 9.51 -9.87 2.25
CA LEU A 3 8.79 -9.07 3.25
C LEU A 3 8.80 -7.56 2.96
N ALA A 4 9.90 -7.04 2.40
CA ALA A 4 10.02 -5.62 2.02
C ALA A 4 9.18 -5.28 0.78
N ALA A 5 9.07 -6.21 -0.18
CA ALA A 5 8.18 -6.08 -1.33
C ALA A 5 6.70 -6.06 -0.89
N LEU A 6 6.33 -6.89 0.08
CA LEU A 6 4.96 -6.94 0.62
C LEU A 6 4.56 -5.67 1.39
N THR A 7 5.52 -4.97 2.02
CA THR A 7 5.26 -3.67 2.67
C THR A 7 5.15 -2.51 1.70
N ALA A 8 5.64 -2.66 0.46
CA ALA A 8 5.75 -1.57 -0.49
C ALA A 8 4.42 -1.18 -1.17
N PHE A 9 3.35 -1.97 -1.02
CA PHE A 9 2.09 -1.71 -1.73
C PHE A 9 1.45 -0.35 -1.40
N ALA A 10 1.41 0.03 -0.13
CA ALA A 10 0.84 1.30 0.31
C ALA A 10 1.65 2.52 -0.15
N PRO A 11 2.99 2.60 0.08
CA PRO A 11 3.78 3.73 -0.41
C PRO A 11 3.79 3.80 -1.94
N LEU A 12 3.87 2.67 -2.65
CA LEU A 12 3.79 2.65 -4.12
C LEU A 12 2.46 3.24 -4.62
N SER A 13 1.33 2.87 -3.99
CA SER A 13 0.01 3.40 -4.31
C SER A 13 -0.15 4.90 -4.06
N ILE A 14 0.54 5.45 -3.07
CA ILE A 14 0.45 6.87 -2.71
C ILE A 14 1.41 7.69 -3.57
N ASP A 15 2.66 7.24 -3.68
CA ASP A 15 3.74 7.95 -4.36
C ASP A 15 3.53 8.00 -5.87
N MET A 16 2.95 6.94 -6.48
CA MET A 16 2.54 6.98 -7.89
C MET A 16 1.26 7.80 -8.11
N TYR A 17 0.43 7.99 -7.08
CA TYR A 17 -0.85 8.69 -7.21
C TYR A 17 -0.68 10.21 -7.22
N LEU A 18 0.19 10.75 -6.35
CA LEU A 18 0.47 12.18 -6.24
C LEU A 18 0.82 12.86 -7.59
N PRO A 19 1.75 12.35 -8.42
CA PRO A 19 2.06 12.96 -9.71
C PRO A 19 0.93 12.78 -10.75
N SER A 20 0.04 11.81 -10.54
CA SER A 20 -1.09 11.54 -11.45
C SER A 20 -2.35 12.37 -11.15
N LEU A 21 -2.39 13.09 -10.02
CA LEU A 21 -3.53 13.94 -9.63
C LEU A 21 -4.02 14.89 -10.73
N PRO A 22 -3.14 15.66 -11.43
CA PRO A 22 -3.59 16.58 -12.47
C PRO A 22 -4.22 15.85 -13.67
N THR A 23 -3.68 14.68 -14.02
CA THR A 23 -4.21 13.83 -15.09
C THR A 23 -5.57 13.26 -14.74
N LEU A 24 -5.80 12.87 -13.48
CA LEU A 24 -7.08 12.33 -13.02
C LEU A 24 -8.20 13.38 -13.03
N VAL A 25 -7.88 14.64 -12.69
CA VAL A 25 -8.81 15.78 -12.83
C VAL A 25 -9.28 15.91 -14.28
N GLN A 26 -8.37 15.76 -15.24
CA GLN A 26 -8.69 15.84 -16.67
C GLN A 26 -9.48 14.62 -17.17
N VAL A 27 -9.05 13.40 -16.81
CA VAL A 27 -9.68 12.14 -17.26
C VAL A 27 -11.10 11.98 -16.71
N PHE A 28 -11.33 12.32 -15.44
CA PHE A 28 -12.65 12.22 -14.82
C PHE A 28 -13.49 13.48 -14.97
N ALA A 29 -12.98 14.51 -15.67
CA ALA A 29 -13.64 15.81 -15.85
C ALA A 29 -14.24 16.35 -14.53
N THR A 30 -13.44 16.32 -13.46
CA THR A 30 -13.87 16.59 -12.09
C THR A 30 -12.99 17.66 -11.43
N ASP A 31 -13.34 18.13 -10.24
CA ASP A 31 -12.50 19.05 -9.46
C ASP A 31 -11.43 18.35 -8.62
N THR A 32 -10.40 19.10 -8.23
CA THR A 32 -9.28 18.64 -7.40
C THR A 32 -9.74 18.09 -6.04
N GLY A 33 -10.83 18.62 -5.47
CA GLY A 33 -11.36 18.17 -4.19
C GLY A 33 -11.84 16.71 -4.24
N ARG A 34 -12.58 16.34 -5.28
CA ARG A 34 -13.01 14.95 -5.50
C ARG A 34 -11.84 14.00 -5.75
N VAL A 35 -10.81 14.44 -6.46
CA VAL A 35 -9.60 13.61 -6.66
C VAL A 35 -8.79 13.48 -5.36
N GLN A 36 -8.83 14.45 -4.45
CA GLN A 36 -8.26 14.31 -3.10
C GLN A 36 -9.07 13.36 -2.22
N LEU A 37 -10.40 13.32 -2.38
CA LEU A 37 -11.26 12.39 -1.63
C LEU A 37 -10.88 10.93 -1.86
N THR A 38 -10.39 10.54 -3.03
CA THR A 38 -9.93 9.17 -3.26
C THR A 38 -8.71 8.82 -2.40
N LEU A 39 -7.79 9.78 -2.18
CA LEU A 39 -6.63 9.61 -1.32
C LEU A 39 -7.06 9.54 0.14
N SER A 40 -7.99 10.42 0.56
CA SER A 40 -8.60 10.35 1.88
C SER A 40 -9.29 9.02 2.12
N ALA A 41 -10.10 8.55 1.16
CA ALA A 41 -10.80 7.27 1.23
C ALA A 41 -9.82 6.10 1.33
N PHE A 42 -8.73 6.11 0.55
CA PHE A 42 -7.66 5.13 0.66
C PHE A 42 -7.04 5.11 2.06
N LEU A 43 -6.70 6.28 2.62
CA LEU A 43 -6.09 6.38 3.96
C LEU A 43 -7.06 5.93 5.07
N ILE A 44 -8.35 6.28 4.96
CA ILE A 44 -9.39 5.82 5.89
C ILE A 44 -9.52 4.30 5.81
N GLY A 45 -9.63 3.74 4.60
CA GLY A 45 -9.68 2.30 4.39
C GLY A 45 -8.45 1.59 4.94
N PHE A 46 -7.26 2.15 4.71
CA PHE A 46 -5.99 1.65 5.23
C PHE A 46 -5.95 1.62 6.77
N GLY A 47 -6.41 2.70 7.42
CA GLY A 47 -6.53 2.76 8.87
C GLY A 47 -7.51 1.74 9.44
N ILE A 48 -8.68 1.59 8.83
CA ILE A 48 -9.67 0.58 9.22
C ILE A 48 -9.11 -0.84 9.03
N GLY A 49 -8.42 -1.08 7.91
CA GLY A 49 -7.78 -2.34 7.63
C GLY A 49 -6.76 -2.74 8.69
N HIS A 50 -5.96 -1.80 9.21
CA HIS A 50 -5.02 -2.07 10.32
C HIS A 50 -5.70 -2.69 11.55
N LEU A 51 -6.91 -2.24 11.89
CA LEU A 51 -7.67 -2.77 13.03
C LEU A 51 -8.19 -4.19 12.78
N ILE A 52 -8.55 -4.50 11.53
CA ILE A 52 -9.12 -5.80 11.14
C ILE A 52 -8.02 -6.86 10.98
N TYR A 53 -6.94 -6.51 10.28
CA TYR A 53 -5.90 -7.48 9.91
C TYR A 53 -5.06 -7.96 11.11
N GLY A 54 -5.02 -7.21 12.21
CA GLY A 54 -4.35 -7.66 13.45
C GLY A 54 -4.96 -8.94 14.03
N PRO A 55 -6.20 -8.90 14.54
CA PRO A 55 -6.90 -10.07 15.05
C PRO A 55 -7.07 -11.19 14.02
N LEU A 56 -7.28 -10.83 12.74
CA LEU A 56 -7.45 -11.80 11.66
C LEU A 56 -6.16 -12.61 11.42
N SER A 57 -5.00 -11.93 11.44
CA SER A 57 -3.68 -12.56 11.34
C SER A 57 -3.37 -13.48 12.52
N ASP A 58 -3.78 -13.08 13.73
CA ASP A 58 -3.54 -13.87 14.93
C ASP A 58 -4.45 -15.13 14.99
N ARG A 59 -5.68 -15.05 14.45
CA ARG A 59 -6.65 -16.16 14.47
C ARG A 59 -6.48 -17.19 13.35
N TYR A 60 -6.23 -16.75 12.10
CA TYR A 60 -6.20 -17.63 10.92
C TYR A 60 -4.78 -18.02 10.49
N GLY A 61 -3.78 -17.64 11.29
CA GLY A 61 -2.38 -17.73 10.91
C GLY A 61 -2.00 -16.65 9.89
N ARG A 62 -0.71 -16.44 9.71
CA ARG A 62 -0.19 -15.22 9.04
C ARG A 62 -0.20 -15.30 7.52
N ARG A 63 -0.06 -16.50 6.97
CA ARG A 63 0.12 -16.72 5.53
C ARG A 63 -1.17 -16.53 4.74
N LEU A 64 -2.30 -17.00 5.27
CA LEU A 64 -3.58 -16.95 4.57
C LEU A 64 -4.11 -15.52 4.43
N PRO A 65 -4.20 -14.69 5.49
CA PRO A 65 -4.62 -13.30 5.39
C PRO A 65 -3.71 -12.45 4.50
N LEU A 66 -2.40 -12.75 4.45
CA LEU A 66 -1.46 -12.07 3.57
C LEU A 66 -1.79 -12.35 2.10
N LEU A 67 -1.95 -13.62 1.74
CA LEU A 67 -2.25 -14.00 0.35
C LEU A 67 -3.61 -13.46 -0.10
N VAL A 68 -4.62 -13.55 0.77
CA VAL A 68 -5.95 -13.00 0.50
C VAL A 68 -5.89 -11.48 0.35
N GLY A 69 -5.20 -10.77 1.24
CA GLY A 69 -5.06 -9.32 1.17
C GLY A 69 -4.34 -8.84 -0.09
N VAL A 70 -3.26 -9.52 -0.48
CA VAL A 70 -2.52 -9.21 -1.73
C VAL A 70 -3.40 -9.48 -2.95
N LEU A 71 -4.11 -10.61 -2.99
CA LEU A 71 -4.99 -10.94 -4.11
C LEU A 71 -6.13 -9.93 -4.25
N LEU A 72 -6.78 -9.57 -3.14
CA LEU A 72 -7.82 -8.54 -3.13
C LEU A 72 -7.28 -7.17 -3.53
N TYR A 73 -6.06 -6.81 -3.10
CA TYR A 73 -5.41 -5.56 -3.50
C TYR A 73 -5.16 -5.51 -5.01
N VAL A 74 -4.68 -6.60 -5.62
CA VAL A 74 -4.47 -6.69 -7.08
C VAL A 74 -5.79 -6.54 -7.82
N LEU A 75 -6.85 -7.23 -7.37
CA LEU A 75 -8.19 -7.11 -7.97
C LEU A 75 -8.76 -5.70 -7.83
N ALA A 76 -8.67 -5.09 -6.64
CA ALA A 76 -9.09 -3.72 -6.40
C ALA A 76 -8.33 -2.72 -7.28
N SER A 77 -7.01 -2.93 -7.46
CA SER A 77 -6.19 -2.12 -8.35
C SER A 77 -6.64 -2.24 -9.82
N GLY A 78 -6.97 -3.46 -10.26
CA GLY A 78 -7.53 -3.71 -11.59
C GLY A 78 -8.88 -3.02 -11.79
N TRP A 79 -9.77 -3.08 -10.80
CA TRP A 79 -11.05 -2.37 -10.86
C TRP A 79 -10.89 -0.86 -10.84
N CYS A 80 -9.94 -0.31 -10.08
CA CYS A 80 -9.61 1.12 -10.13
C CYS A 80 -9.20 1.54 -11.55
N ALA A 81 -8.41 0.71 -12.25
CA ALA A 81 -7.98 1.02 -13.62
C ALA A 81 -9.13 1.00 -14.64
N LEU A 82 -10.20 0.25 -14.36
CA LEU A 82 -11.41 0.14 -15.21
C LEU A 82 -12.51 1.13 -14.80
N SER A 83 -12.31 1.93 -13.76
CA SER A 83 -13.35 2.83 -13.25
C SER A 83 -13.55 4.02 -14.19
N GLU A 84 -14.79 4.24 -14.62
CA GLU A 84 -15.18 5.36 -15.50
C GLU A 84 -15.76 6.56 -14.72
N ASN A 85 -15.97 6.43 -13.41
CA ASN A 85 -16.58 7.48 -12.58
C ASN A 85 -15.79 7.72 -11.30
N ILE A 86 -15.58 8.98 -10.94
CA ILE A 86 -14.82 9.37 -9.75
C ILE A 86 -15.44 8.82 -8.45
N GLU A 87 -16.76 8.72 -8.34
CA GLU A 87 -17.42 8.16 -7.14
C GLU A 87 -17.10 6.67 -6.98
N VAL A 88 -17.06 5.93 -8.11
CA VAL A 88 -16.67 4.52 -8.13
C VAL A 88 -15.19 4.39 -7.80
N MET A 89 -14.33 5.27 -8.34
CA MET A 89 -12.91 5.34 -7.99
C MET A 89 -12.70 5.56 -6.49
N ILE A 90 -13.46 6.46 -5.85
CA ILE A 90 -13.39 6.73 -4.39
C ILE A 90 -13.72 5.45 -3.60
N ALA A 91 -14.82 4.77 -3.95
CA ALA A 91 -15.23 3.53 -3.28
C ALA A 91 -14.20 2.40 -3.46
N LEU A 92 -13.67 2.24 -4.67
CA LEU A 92 -12.63 1.25 -4.96
C LEU A 92 -11.30 1.59 -4.25
N ARG A 93 -10.95 2.87 -4.13
CA ARG A 93 -9.79 3.34 -3.38
C ARG A 93 -9.91 3.05 -1.88
N PHE A 94 -11.10 3.19 -1.31
CA PHE A 94 -11.36 2.75 0.06
C PHE A 94 -11.08 1.24 0.22
N LEU A 95 -11.62 0.41 -0.67
CA LEU A 95 -11.40 -1.04 -0.65
C LEU A 95 -9.92 -1.41 -0.88
N GLN A 96 -9.25 -0.69 -1.78
CA GLN A 96 -7.83 -0.84 -2.06
C GLN A 96 -7.00 -0.48 -0.82
N GLY A 97 -7.36 0.57 -0.09
CA GLY A 97 -6.75 0.94 1.19
C GLY A 97 -6.89 -0.16 2.23
N MET A 98 -8.11 -0.70 2.41
CA MET A 98 -8.38 -1.80 3.34
C MET A 98 -7.56 -3.06 3.05
N THR A 99 -7.24 -3.32 1.77
CA THR A 99 -6.50 -4.52 1.36
C THR A 99 -4.98 -4.28 1.34
N ALA A 100 -4.54 -3.04 1.07
CA ALA A 100 -3.13 -2.65 1.05
C ALA A 100 -2.44 -2.79 2.42
N CYS A 101 -3.20 -2.73 3.52
CA CYS A 101 -2.64 -2.81 4.88
C CYS A 101 -2.21 -4.23 5.30
N ALA A 102 -2.61 -5.27 4.55
CA ALA A 102 -2.29 -6.67 4.86
C ALA A 102 -0.77 -6.91 4.95
N GLY A 103 0.01 -6.33 4.03
CA GLY A 103 1.46 -6.46 4.02
C GLY A 103 2.12 -5.88 5.28
N PRO A 104 1.99 -4.57 5.56
CA PRO A 104 2.58 -3.93 6.74
C PRO A 104 2.24 -4.58 8.08
N VAL A 105 0.97 -4.93 8.30
CA VAL A 105 0.53 -5.55 9.56
C VAL A 105 1.16 -6.92 9.73
N ILE A 106 1.07 -7.75 8.70
CA ILE A 106 1.48 -9.15 8.80
C ILE A 106 3.01 -9.25 8.80
N VAL A 107 3.73 -8.40 8.06
CA VAL A 107 5.20 -8.36 8.10
C VAL A 107 5.70 -8.00 9.50
N ARG A 108 5.11 -6.98 10.14
CA ARG A 108 5.47 -6.62 11.53
C ARG A 108 5.16 -7.76 12.49
N ALA A 109 4.01 -8.39 12.36
CA ALA A 109 3.64 -9.55 13.16
C ALA A 109 4.66 -10.68 12.96
N MET A 110 4.95 -11.05 11.70
CA MET A 110 5.93 -12.08 11.29
C MET A 110 7.30 -11.86 11.93
N ILE A 111 7.81 -10.62 11.90
CA ILE A 111 9.09 -10.29 12.53
C ILE A 111 9.00 -10.48 14.05
N ARG A 112 7.92 -10.04 14.70
CA ARG A 112 7.74 -10.15 16.14
C ARG A 112 7.74 -11.59 16.67
N ASP A 113 7.13 -12.55 15.96
CA ASP A 113 7.07 -13.94 16.49
C ASP A 113 8.26 -14.81 16.07
N ARG A 114 9.07 -14.39 15.09
CA ARG A 114 10.20 -15.20 14.58
C ARG A 114 11.55 -14.73 15.08
N PHE A 115 11.63 -13.53 15.66
CA PHE A 115 12.89 -12.93 16.08
C PHE A 115 12.82 -12.49 17.53
N ASN A 116 13.95 -12.64 18.23
CA ASN A 116 14.12 -12.07 19.57
C ASN A 116 13.97 -10.54 19.51
N PRO A 117 13.59 -9.86 20.61
CA PRO A 117 13.29 -8.43 20.62
C PRO A 117 14.38 -7.55 19.97
N GLU A 118 15.67 -7.84 20.23
CA GLU A 118 16.80 -7.12 19.62
C GLU A 118 16.91 -7.37 18.10
N GLN A 119 16.78 -8.63 17.68
CA GLN A 119 16.85 -9.00 16.25
C GLN A 119 15.64 -8.47 15.48
N GLY A 120 14.45 -8.46 16.10
CA GLY A 120 13.23 -7.90 15.53
C GLY A 120 13.34 -6.39 15.33
N ALA A 121 13.91 -5.67 16.30
CA ALA A 121 14.18 -4.24 16.18
C ALA A 121 15.17 -3.94 15.05
N GLN A 122 16.26 -4.72 14.92
CA GLN A 122 17.21 -4.58 13.82
C GLN A 122 16.56 -4.82 12.45
N MET A 123 15.71 -5.84 12.33
CA MET A 123 15.01 -6.12 11.08
C MET A 123 13.94 -5.09 10.73
N LEU A 124 13.22 -4.55 11.72
CA LEU A 124 12.31 -3.43 11.48
C LEU A 124 13.07 -2.19 11.02
N SER A 125 14.20 -1.85 11.66
CA SER A 125 15.07 -0.76 11.22
C SER A 125 15.57 -0.97 9.80
N LEU A 126 15.96 -2.19 9.41
CA LEU A 126 16.39 -2.49 8.05
C LEU A 126 15.24 -2.34 7.04
N VAL A 127 14.02 -2.79 7.38
CA VAL A 127 12.83 -2.60 6.54
C VAL A 127 12.53 -1.11 6.34
N PHE A 128 12.56 -0.31 7.42
CA PHE A 128 12.35 1.14 7.31
C PHE A 128 13.45 1.82 6.51
N MET A 129 14.72 1.46 6.74
CA MET A 129 15.86 1.98 6.00
C MET A 129 15.73 1.71 4.48
N VAL A 130 15.29 0.51 4.09
CA VAL A 130 15.03 0.20 2.68
C VAL A 130 13.85 1.02 2.15
N MET A 131 12.77 1.18 2.92
CA MET A 131 11.60 1.96 2.50
C MET A 131 11.92 3.45 2.31
N THR A 132 12.85 4.02 3.07
CA THR A 132 13.26 5.42 2.94
C THR A 132 14.37 5.63 1.91
N LEU A 133 15.32 4.70 1.78
CA LEU A 133 16.40 4.80 0.80
C LEU A 133 15.96 4.46 -0.63
N ALA A 134 15.04 3.50 -0.81
CA ALA A 134 14.64 3.06 -2.15
C ALA A 134 14.05 4.19 -3.03
N PRO A 135 13.13 5.05 -2.55
CA PRO A 135 12.62 6.19 -3.32
C PRO A 135 13.70 7.24 -3.60
N LEU A 136 14.71 7.33 -2.73
CA LEU A 136 15.79 8.30 -2.83
C LEU A 136 16.83 7.86 -3.89
N LEU A 137 17.07 6.56 -3.99
CA LEU A 137 17.98 5.96 -4.97
C LEU A 137 17.32 5.68 -6.33
N ALA A 138 15.99 5.51 -6.40
CA ALA A 138 15.28 5.19 -7.64
C ALA A 138 15.44 6.24 -8.76
N PRO A 139 15.35 7.56 -8.51
CA PRO A 139 15.61 8.59 -9.52
C PRO A 139 17.09 8.61 -9.94
N LEU A 140 18.01 8.34 -9.01
CA LEU A 140 19.44 8.31 -9.27
C LEU A 140 19.82 7.17 -10.20
N LEU A 141 19.26 5.97 -10.01
CA LEU A 141 19.48 4.84 -10.92
C LEU A 141 18.68 4.95 -12.22
N GLY A 142 17.46 5.47 -12.17
CA GLY A 142 16.61 5.71 -13.35
C GLY A 142 17.19 6.76 -14.30
N GLY A 143 17.87 7.77 -13.76
CA GLY A 143 18.57 8.78 -14.57
C GLY A 143 19.80 8.25 -15.32
N TRP A 144 20.42 7.16 -14.85
CA TRP A 144 21.58 6.55 -15.52
C TRP A 144 21.18 5.61 -16.67
N ILE A 145 19.93 5.14 -16.69
CA ILE A 145 19.39 4.30 -17.78
C ILE A 145 18.84 5.18 -18.92
N LEU A 146 18.62 6.46 -18.67
CA LEU A 146 18.08 7.45 -19.62
C LEU A 146 19.17 8.23 -20.39
N ILE A 147 20.44 7.84 -20.25
CA ILE A 147 21.60 8.32 -21.02
C ILE A 147 22.08 7.17 -21.91
#